data_AF-A0A3N5VXZ7-F1
#
_entry.id   AF-A0A3N5VXZ7-F1
#
_cell.length_a   1.000
_cell.length_b   1.000
_cell.length_c   1.000
_cell.angle_alpha   90.00
_cell.angle_beta   90.00
_cell.angle_gamma   90.00
#
_symmetry.space_group_name_H-M   'P 1'
#
loop_
_entity.id
_entity.type
_entity.pdbx_description
1 polymer ?
#
loop_
_entity_poly.entity_id
_entity_poly.type
_entity_poly.pdbx_seq_one_letter_code
_entity_poly.pdbx_strand_id
1 'polypeptide(L)'
;MKTRFLIVGLAALCLNTSPAMANLFSFTYGSLQTWYSTGTNTFTADVLDGVSPGSVTRIAGVPSTASFDTIWDAGANHFGLSMLISNVGVGGMTADGSGLFTLRDVDNDTITGNLIGQWHLQGSTLRFNGDLSNVAYTPDTLGETLFNGDYGTSASMVFGSAPSPWAGPIVELAADGVRFDKSWGDSDGGVLGGGVTATIEAVPVPADLEAVHAPVPAALLLGLLGLGAAGLKLRRYA
;
A
#
# COMPACT_ATOMS: atom_id res chain seq x y z
N MET A 1 14.00 -12.15 -57.33
CA MET A 1 12.74 -11.80 -56.63
C MET A 1 12.77 -12.41 -55.23
N LYS A 2 12.23 -11.72 -54.20
CA LYS A 2 12.10 -12.11 -52.77
C LYS A 2 13.17 -11.57 -51.80
N THR A 3 13.12 -10.28 -51.47
CA THR A 3 13.87 -9.71 -50.33
C THR A 3 13.23 -8.43 -49.77
N ARG A 4 11.93 -8.43 -49.45
CA ARG A 4 11.28 -7.27 -48.81
C ARG A 4 10.05 -7.71 -48.03
N PHE A 5 10.18 -8.06 -46.74
CA PHE A 5 9.08 -8.12 -45.75
C PHE A 5 9.63 -8.43 -44.34
N LEU A 6 10.66 -7.71 -43.86
CA LEU A 6 11.20 -7.92 -42.51
C LEU A 6 11.55 -6.62 -41.76
N ILE A 7 10.88 -5.50 -42.09
CA ILE A 7 11.11 -4.21 -41.42
C ILE A 7 9.76 -3.53 -41.13
N VAL A 8 8.85 -4.22 -40.44
CA VAL A 8 7.64 -3.61 -39.85
C VAL A 8 7.33 -4.16 -38.45
N GLY A 9 7.97 -5.26 -38.00
CA GLY A 9 7.65 -5.91 -36.73
C GLY A 9 8.35 -5.37 -35.46
N LEU A 10 9.11 -4.27 -35.53
CA LEU A 10 9.95 -3.81 -34.41
C LEU A 10 9.47 -2.51 -33.74
N ALA A 11 8.37 -1.91 -34.21
CA ALA A 11 7.86 -0.63 -33.67
C ALA A 11 6.73 -0.80 -32.62
N ALA A 12 6.26 -2.02 -32.37
CA ALA A 12 5.17 -2.30 -31.42
C ALA A 12 5.65 -2.95 -30.10
N LEU A 13 6.95 -2.85 -29.81
CA LEU A 13 7.56 -3.30 -28.57
C LEU A 13 8.01 -2.11 -27.70
N CYS A 14 7.30 -0.98 -27.79
CA CYS A 14 7.28 -0.02 -26.69
C CYS A 14 6.47 -0.65 -25.56
N LEU A 15 7.18 -1.52 -24.85
CA LEU A 15 6.78 -2.18 -23.61
C LEU A 15 6.10 -1.16 -22.73
N ASN A 16 4.85 -1.42 -22.36
CA ASN A 16 4.17 -0.73 -21.28
C ASN A 16 4.90 -1.10 -19.98
N THR A 17 6.05 -0.50 -19.72
CA THR A 17 6.64 -0.52 -18.39
C THR A 17 5.77 0.40 -17.56
N SER A 18 4.84 -0.17 -16.78
CA SER A 18 4.19 0.59 -15.72
C SER A 18 5.28 1.29 -14.92
N PRO A 19 5.17 2.61 -14.69
CA PRO A 19 6.17 3.30 -13.88
C PRO A 19 6.29 2.58 -12.53
N ALA A 20 7.53 2.24 -12.15
CA ALA A 20 7.79 1.72 -10.82
C ALA A 20 7.37 2.79 -9.82
N MET A 21 6.38 2.47 -8.99
CA MET A 21 5.86 3.41 -8.01
C MET A 21 6.88 3.55 -6.89
N ALA A 22 7.09 4.78 -6.41
CA ALA A 22 8.01 5.01 -5.31
C ALA A 22 7.33 4.57 -4.00
N ASN A 23 8.02 3.75 -3.21
CA ASN A 23 7.63 3.45 -1.83
C ASN A 23 7.60 4.76 -1.03
N LEU A 24 6.44 5.11 -0.49
CA LEU A 24 6.23 6.35 0.25
C LEU A 24 6.64 6.19 1.70
N PHE A 25 6.05 5.21 2.38
CA PHE A 25 6.34 4.88 3.76
C PHE A 25 6.02 3.41 4.03
N SER A 26 6.50 2.90 5.15
CA SER A 26 6.15 1.58 5.67
C SER A 26 5.69 1.71 7.11
N PHE A 27 4.92 0.74 7.58
CA PHE A 27 4.59 0.65 8.99
C PHE A 27 4.74 -0.77 9.51
N THR A 28 5.04 -0.87 10.79
CA THR A 28 5.16 -2.15 11.49
C THR A 28 4.58 -2.00 12.89
N TYR A 29 3.76 -2.95 13.32
CA TYR A 29 3.24 -3.04 14.68
C TYR A 29 3.36 -4.49 15.17
N GLY A 30 3.78 -4.65 16.42
CA GLY A 30 3.91 -5.95 17.07
C GLY A 30 3.04 -6.06 18.32
N SER A 31 3.06 -7.24 18.94
CA SER A 31 2.35 -7.50 20.19
C SER A 31 0.85 -7.22 20.11
N LEU A 32 0.26 -7.48 18.94
CA LEU A 32 -1.17 -7.29 18.74
C LEU A 32 -1.94 -8.44 19.36
N GLN A 33 -3.09 -8.10 19.92
CA GLN A 33 -4.10 -9.04 20.36
C GLN A 33 -5.06 -9.27 19.18
N THR A 34 -5.38 -10.53 18.89
CA THR A 34 -6.24 -10.87 17.75
C THR A 34 -7.45 -11.68 18.17
N TRP A 35 -8.57 -11.48 17.47
CA TRP A 35 -9.84 -12.16 17.72
C TRP A 35 -10.48 -12.57 16.39
N TYR A 36 -11.26 -13.64 16.42
CA TYR A 36 -12.16 -13.97 15.31
C TYR A 36 -13.46 -14.57 15.83
N SER A 37 -14.57 -14.11 15.29
CA SER A 37 -15.90 -14.64 15.58
C SER A 37 -16.51 -15.25 14.33
N THR A 38 -16.83 -16.55 14.37
CA THR A 38 -17.60 -17.22 13.30
C THR A 38 -19.06 -16.74 13.26
N GLY A 39 -19.56 -16.13 14.34
CA GLY A 39 -20.92 -15.58 14.39
C GLY A 39 -21.08 -14.32 13.54
N THR A 40 -20.06 -13.46 13.53
CA THR A 40 -20.04 -12.22 12.73
C THR A 40 -19.12 -12.31 11.50
N ASN A 41 -18.36 -13.40 11.38
CA ASN A 41 -17.27 -13.57 10.44
C ASN A 41 -16.26 -12.42 10.49
N THR A 42 -16.00 -11.88 11.67
CA THR A 42 -15.12 -10.73 11.84
C THR A 42 -13.82 -11.15 12.50
N PHE A 43 -12.69 -10.87 11.86
CA PHE A 43 -11.37 -10.88 12.46
C PHE A 43 -11.04 -9.47 12.92
N THR A 44 -10.52 -9.32 14.13
CA THR A 44 -9.98 -8.05 14.62
C THR A 44 -8.56 -8.24 15.13
N ALA A 45 -7.74 -7.19 14.97
CA ALA A 45 -6.48 -7.06 15.67
C ALA A 45 -6.40 -5.66 16.28
N ASP A 46 -6.02 -5.57 17.54
CA ASP A 46 -5.95 -4.34 18.32
C ASP A 46 -4.76 -4.40 19.27
N VAL A 47 -4.43 -3.29 19.89
CA VAL A 47 -3.36 -3.20 20.88
C VAL A 47 -3.71 -4.00 22.14
N LEU A 48 -2.72 -4.71 22.69
CA LEU A 48 -2.87 -5.37 23.99
C LEU A 48 -2.66 -4.35 25.10
N ASP A 49 -3.60 -4.23 26.04
CA ASP A 49 -3.48 -3.36 27.23
C ASP A 49 -3.11 -1.89 26.90
N GLY A 50 -3.56 -1.39 25.75
CA GLY A 50 -3.27 -0.04 25.28
C GLY A 50 -1.85 0.17 24.76
N VAL A 51 -1.07 -0.90 24.56
CA VAL A 51 0.34 -0.83 24.21
C VAL A 51 0.66 -1.74 23.02
N SER A 52 1.20 -1.17 21.94
CA SER A 52 1.77 -1.93 20.83
C SER A 52 3.02 -1.22 20.33
N PRO A 53 4.21 -1.86 20.40
CA PRO A 53 5.40 -1.29 19.79
C PRO A 53 5.21 -1.27 18.28
N GLY A 54 5.59 -0.16 17.68
CA GLY A 54 5.45 0.00 16.25
C GLY A 54 6.23 1.17 15.70
N SER A 55 6.17 1.34 14.39
CA SER A 55 6.75 2.50 13.73
C SER A 55 6.05 2.78 12.41
N VAL A 56 6.07 4.05 12.03
CA VAL A 56 5.76 4.52 10.68
C VAL A 56 7.01 5.20 10.13
N THR A 57 7.63 4.59 9.12
CA THR A 57 8.88 5.04 8.53
C THR A 57 8.63 5.60 7.14
N ARG A 58 8.86 6.90 6.98
CA ARG A 58 8.92 7.57 5.68
C ARG A 58 10.12 7.04 4.88
N ILE A 59 9.88 6.61 3.66
CA ILE A 59 10.90 6.09 2.73
C ILE A 59 11.18 7.11 1.62
N ALA A 60 10.14 7.72 1.06
CA ALA A 60 10.28 8.69 -0.03
C ALA A 60 10.78 10.05 0.48
N GLY A 61 11.90 10.55 -0.06
CA GLY A 61 12.46 11.85 0.33
C GLY A 61 13.49 11.73 1.45
N VAL A 62 13.42 12.61 2.46
CA VAL A 62 14.27 12.53 3.65
C VAL A 62 13.64 11.53 4.62
N PRO A 63 14.30 10.39 4.93
CA PRO A 63 13.76 9.40 5.83
C PRO A 63 13.52 9.97 7.23
N SER A 64 12.38 9.63 7.81
CA SER A 64 11.94 10.06 9.14
C SER A 64 11.04 8.98 9.71
N THR A 65 11.10 8.73 11.02
CA THR A 65 10.37 7.63 11.67
C THR A 65 9.58 8.16 12.84
N ALA A 66 8.28 7.86 12.86
CA ALA A 66 7.44 7.92 14.05
C ALA A 66 7.56 6.57 14.76
N SER A 67 7.99 6.55 16.02
CA SER A 67 8.17 5.33 16.80
C SER A 67 7.18 5.28 17.96
N PHE A 68 6.60 4.10 18.18
CA PHE A 68 5.71 3.78 19.28
C PHE A 68 6.43 2.78 20.18
N ASP A 69 6.68 3.15 21.43
CA ASP A 69 7.33 2.26 22.42
C ASP A 69 6.31 1.79 23.45
N THR A 70 6.66 0.70 24.12
CA THR A 70 5.82 0.00 25.09
C THR A 70 5.71 0.67 26.46
N ILE A 71 6.32 1.84 26.64
CA ILE A 71 6.65 2.34 27.97
C ILE A 71 5.66 3.46 28.37
N TRP A 72 4.57 3.05 29.01
CA TRP A 72 3.78 3.83 30.00
C TRP A 72 2.53 4.63 29.60
N ASP A 73 2.15 4.79 28.33
CA ASP A 73 0.88 5.47 28.01
C ASP A 73 -0.23 4.48 27.62
N ALA A 74 -0.99 4.03 28.62
CA ALA A 74 -2.13 3.11 28.48
C ALA A 74 -3.38 3.77 27.83
N GLY A 75 -3.20 4.80 26.99
CA GLY A 75 -4.26 5.72 26.59
C GLY A 75 -4.60 5.78 25.11
N ALA A 76 -3.69 5.37 24.21
CA ALA A 76 -3.88 5.55 22.78
C ALA A 76 -3.72 4.22 22.03
N ASN A 77 -4.82 3.72 21.47
CA ASN A 77 -4.77 2.59 20.54
C ASN A 77 -4.08 3.05 19.26
N HIS A 78 -2.80 2.73 19.12
CA HIS A 78 -1.99 3.15 17.96
C HIS A 78 -2.22 2.32 16.70
N PHE A 79 -2.87 1.16 16.84
CA PHE A 79 -3.21 0.27 15.73
C PHE A 79 -4.56 -0.39 15.96
N GLY A 80 -5.40 -0.40 14.94
CA GLY A 80 -6.64 -1.17 14.91
C GLY A 80 -6.88 -1.77 13.52
N LEU A 81 -7.42 -2.98 13.49
CA LEU A 81 -7.73 -3.71 12.27
C LEU A 81 -9.04 -4.48 12.46
N SER A 82 -9.93 -4.36 11.48
CA SER A 82 -11.16 -5.15 11.41
C SER A 82 -11.38 -5.66 10.00
N MET A 83 -11.59 -6.96 9.85
CA MET A 83 -11.81 -7.64 8.58
C MET A 83 -13.05 -8.53 8.62
N LEU A 84 -13.81 -8.50 7.54
CA LEU A 84 -14.72 -9.57 7.20
C LEU A 84 -13.93 -10.75 6.61
N ILE A 85 -14.22 -11.94 7.13
CA ILE A 85 -13.65 -13.20 6.67
C ILE A 85 -14.69 -13.92 5.82
N SER A 86 -14.28 -14.40 4.66
CA SER A 86 -15.13 -15.13 3.73
C SER A 86 -14.36 -16.27 3.07
N ASN A 87 -15.06 -17.13 2.30
CA ASN A 87 -14.46 -18.22 1.54
C ASN A 87 -13.52 -19.11 2.37
N VAL A 88 -13.93 -19.44 3.60
CA VAL A 88 -13.15 -20.27 4.51
C VAL A 88 -12.94 -21.66 3.91
N GLY A 89 -11.68 -22.00 3.67
CA GLY A 89 -11.28 -23.29 3.11
C GLY A 89 -11.47 -24.44 4.10
N VAL A 90 -11.35 -25.67 3.57
CA VAL A 90 -11.52 -26.89 4.37
C VAL A 90 -10.57 -26.89 5.57
N GLY A 91 -11.12 -27.09 6.77
CA GLY A 91 -10.36 -27.11 8.02
C GLY A 91 -9.83 -25.74 8.46
N GLY A 92 -10.38 -24.64 7.92
CA GLY A 92 -10.10 -23.26 8.35
C GLY A 92 -8.69 -22.77 8.05
N MET A 93 -7.96 -23.44 7.16
CA MET A 93 -6.55 -23.17 6.86
C MET A 93 -6.34 -22.01 5.88
N THR A 94 -7.38 -21.66 5.12
CA THR A 94 -7.37 -20.51 4.22
C THR A 94 -8.67 -19.74 4.37
N ALA A 95 -8.63 -18.44 4.12
CA ALA A 95 -9.82 -17.60 4.02
C ALA A 95 -9.50 -16.33 3.25
N ASP A 96 -10.50 -15.71 2.64
CA ASP A 96 -10.37 -14.37 2.10
C ASP A 96 -10.68 -13.35 3.20
N GLY A 97 -9.90 -12.29 3.28
CA GLY A 97 -10.10 -11.18 4.23
C GLY A 97 -10.27 -9.86 3.51
N SER A 98 -11.26 -9.06 3.91
CA SER A 98 -11.41 -7.68 3.46
C SER A 98 -11.82 -6.77 4.62
N GLY A 99 -11.23 -5.59 4.72
CA GLY A 99 -11.41 -4.78 5.91
C GLY A 99 -10.77 -3.40 5.88
N LEU A 100 -10.66 -2.81 7.06
CA LEU A 100 -10.09 -1.49 7.31
C LEU A 100 -9.00 -1.62 8.40
N PHE A 101 -7.88 -0.94 8.19
CA PHE A 101 -6.92 -0.65 9.25
C PHE A 101 -6.94 0.84 9.60
N THR A 102 -6.60 1.14 10.85
CA THR A 102 -6.41 2.48 11.37
C THR A 102 -5.13 2.50 12.19
N LEU A 103 -4.24 3.42 11.85
CA LEU A 103 -3.13 3.84 12.71
C LEU A 103 -3.54 5.15 13.35
N ARG A 104 -3.21 5.34 14.62
CA ARG A 104 -3.42 6.60 15.33
C ARG A 104 -2.15 6.93 16.08
N ASP A 105 -1.82 8.20 16.13
CA ASP A 105 -0.64 8.69 16.82
C ASP A 105 -0.99 9.43 18.11
N VAL A 106 0.01 10.04 18.78
CA VAL A 106 -0.15 10.58 20.14
C VAL A 106 -1.08 11.80 20.22
N ASP A 107 -1.23 12.54 19.12
CA ASP A 107 -2.08 13.71 18.98
C ASP A 107 -3.33 13.47 18.12
N ASN A 108 -3.65 12.20 17.87
CA ASN A 108 -4.86 11.71 17.20
C ASN A 108 -4.90 11.90 15.68
N ASP A 109 -3.78 12.19 15.05
CA ASP A 109 -3.71 12.04 13.61
C ASP A 109 -3.89 10.57 13.25
N THR A 110 -4.50 10.33 12.10
CA THR A 110 -4.82 8.97 11.67
C THR A 110 -4.29 8.64 10.29
N ILE A 111 -3.85 7.40 10.12
CA ILE A 111 -3.64 6.79 8.80
C ILE A 111 -4.65 5.66 8.68
N THR A 112 -5.60 5.79 7.76
CA THR A 112 -6.61 4.75 7.52
C THR A 112 -6.46 4.17 6.14
N GLY A 113 -6.89 2.93 5.93
CA GLY A 113 -6.90 2.33 4.60
C GLY A 113 -7.66 1.02 4.55
N ASN A 114 -8.11 0.67 3.36
CA ASN A 114 -8.75 -0.61 3.09
C ASN A 114 -7.69 -1.68 2.82
N LEU A 115 -8.00 -2.92 3.18
CA LEU A 115 -7.20 -4.08 2.81
C LEU A 115 -8.08 -5.19 2.22
N ILE A 116 -7.52 -5.92 1.26
CA ILE A 116 -8.12 -7.14 0.70
C ILE A 116 -7.03 -8.16 0.42
N GLY A 117 -7.29 -9.44 0.70
CA GLY A 117 -6.27 -10.46 0.49
C GLY A 117 -6.69 -11.83 1.00
N GLN A 118 -5.70 -12.69 1.17
CA GLN A 118 -5.90 -14.08 1.57
C GLN A 118 -5.07 -14.43 2.78
N TRP A 119 -5.71 -15.18 3.67
CA TRP A 119 -5.10 -15.85 4.80
C TRP A 119 -4.66 -17.26 4.44
N HIS A 120 -3.50 -17.64 4.95
CA HIS A 120 -2.97 -19.00 4.89
C HIS A 120 -2.36 -19.40 6.23
N LEU A 121 -2.76 -20.56 6.75
CA LEU A 121 -2.10 -21.18 7.89
C LEU A 121 -0.76 -21.78 7.43
N GLN A 122 0.34 -21.25 7.95
CA GLN A 122 1.69 -21.76 7.70
C GLN A 122 2.29 -22.24 9.03
N GLY A 123 2.38 -23.57 9.19
CA GLY A 123 2.73 -24.16 10.48
C GLY A 123 1.64 -23.87 11.52
N SER A 124 1.98 -23.10 12.54
CA SER A 124 1.05 -22.68 13.61
C SER A 124 0.59 -21.23 13.49
N THR A 125 0.97 -20.49 12.44
CA THR A 125 0.70 -19.06 12.33
C THR A 125 -0.15 -18.77 11.08
N LEU A 126 -1.23 -18.03 11.24
CA LEU A 126 -2.00 -17.48 10.12
C LEU A 126 -1.23 -16.31 9.55
N ARG A 127 -0.97 -16.34 8.25
CA ARG A 127 -0.33 -15.25 7.50
C ARG A 127 -1.30 -14.69 6.48
N PHE A 128 -1.47 -13.39 6.51
CA PHE A 128 -2.24 -12.65 5.51
C PHE A 128 -1.30 -12.00 4.50
N ASN A 129 -1.63 -12.16 3.22
CA ASN A 129 -1.02 -11.42 2.13
C ASN A 129 -2.14 -10.72 1.35
N GLY A 130 -1.97 -9.45 1.04
CA GLY A 130 -3.01 -8.68 0.38
C GLY A 130 -2.54 -7.32 -0.09
N ASP A 131 -3.49 -6.56 -0.63
CA ASP A 131 -3.30 -5.23 -1.15
C ASP A 131 -4.01 -4.20 -0.27
N LEU A 132 -3.38 -3.05 -0.10
CA LEU A 132 -3.91 -1.85 0.50
C LEU A 132 -4.44 -0.91 -0.57
N SER A 133 -5.54 -0.24 -0.26
CA SER A 133 -6.12 0.78 -1.10
C SER A 133 -6.76 1.87 -0.25
N ASN A 134 -7.00 3.03 -0.86
CA ASN A 134 -7.60 4.19 -0.18
C ASN A 134 -6.85 4.59 1.11
N VAL A 135 -5.52 4.45 1.11
CA VAL A 135 -4.72 4.81 2.30
C VAL A 135 -4.62 6.33 2.39
N ALA A 136 -5.05 6.92 3.51
CA ALA A 136 -5.07 8.36 3.67
C ALA A 136 -4.63 8.76 5.08
N TYR A 137 -3.83 9.83 5.15
CA TYR A 137 -3.49 10.52 6.38
C TYR A 137 -4.52 11.63 6.63
N THR A 138 -5.07 11.68 7.84
CA THR A 138 -6.00 12.71 8.29
C THR A 138 -5.48 13.31 9.58
N PRO A 139 -5.00 14.56 9.58
CA PRO A 139 -4.55 15.20 10.80
C PRO A 139 -5.73 15.66 11.66
N ASP A 140 -5.58 15.60 12.98
CA ASP A 140 -6.54 16.17 13.94
C ASP A 140 -6.50 17.71 13.88
N THR A 141 -5.32 18.28 13.65
CA THR A 141 -5.14 19.73 13.44
C THR A 141 -4.97 20.06 11.95
N LEU A 142 -5.85 20.92 11.42
CA LEU A 142 -5.80 21.31 10.00
C LEU A 142 -4.44 21.91 9.61
N GLY A 143 -3.81 21.33 8.60
CA GLY A 143 -2.52 21.78 8.07
C GLY A 143 -1.30 21.15 8.74
N GLU A 144 -1.51 20.28 9.73
CA GLU A 144 -0.46 19.39 10.21
C GLU A 144 -0.08 18.36 9.14
N THR A 145 1.18 17.96 9.18
CA THR A 145 1.79 17.10 8.15
C THR A 145 2.70 16.04 8.74
N LEU A 146 2.71 15.91 10.06
CA LEU A 146 3.60 15.02 10.79
C LEU A 146 2.75 13.96 11.45
N PHE A 147 3.10 12.69 11.27
CA PHE A 147 2.59 11.62 12.10
C PHE A 147 3.56 11.44 13.27
N ASN A 148 3.10 11.66 14.49
CA ASN A 148 3.91 11.84 15.69
C ASN A 148 3.91 10.58 16.58
N GLY A 149 5.04 9.89 16.66
CA GLY A 149 5.19 8.79 17.63
C GLY A 149 5.21 9.29 19.09
N ASP A 150 5.30 8.37 20.04
CA ASP A 150 5.05 8.65 21.47
C ASP A 150 6.12 9.52 22.16
N TYR A 151 7.31 9.70 21.57
CA TYR A 151 8.46 10.39 22.21
C TYR A 151 9.10 11.48 21.35
N GLY A 152 8.27 12.22 20.59
CA GLY A 152 8.75 13.36 19.80
C GLY A 152 9.53 12.97 18.54
N THR A 153 9.53 11.69 18.17
CA THR A 153 9.92 11.23 16.84
C THR A 153 8.73 11.36 15.91
N SER A 154 8.92 11.91 14.71
CA SER A 154 7.82 12.07 13.75
C SER A 154 8.21 11.64 12.36
N ALA A 155 7.20 11.29 11.57
CA ALA A 155 7.34 11.02 10.15
C ALA A 155 6.52 12.04 9.35
N SER A 156 7.16 12.73 8.42
CA SER A 156 6.43 13.65 7.55
C SER A 156 5.57 12.89 6.53
N MET A 157 4.28 13.23 6.46
CA MET A 157 3.30 12.69 5.52
C MET A 157 3.17 13.53 4.24
N VAL A 158 4.08 14.49 4.01
CA VAL A 158 4.16 15.25 2.76
C VAL A 158 4.98 14.52 1.70
N PHE A 159 4.32 14.00 0.67
CA PHE A 159 4.96 13.25 -0.42
C PHE A 159 5.04 14.01 -1.76
N GLY A 160 4.98 15.34 -1.72
CA GLY A 160 5.11 16.17 -2.92
C GLY A 160 4.03 15.88 -3.95
N SER A 161 4.40 15.30 -5.09
CA SER A 161 3.50 14.97 -6.20
C SER A 161 2.66 13.71 -6.01
N ALA A 162 2.76 13.03 -4.85
CA ALA A 162 1.98 11.84 -4.53
C ALA A 162 0.92 12.13 -3.43
N PRO A 163 -0.18 12.85 -3.75
CA PRO A 163 -1.25 13.08 -2.79
C PRO A 163 -1.98 11.77 -2.45
N SER A 164 -2.55 11.68 -1.25
CA SER A 164 -3.47 10.60 -0.88
C SER A 164 -4.75 10.66 -1.75
N PRO A 165 -5.43 9.53 -2.00
CA PRO A 165 -5.19 8.22 -1.41
C PRO A 165 -4.00 7.46 -2.03
N TRP A 166 -3.33 6.68 -1.20
CA TRP A 166 -2.23 5.79 -1.56
C TRP A 166 -2.69 4.32 -1.62
N ALA A 167 -1.84 3.45 -2.15
CA ALA A 167 -2.07 2.00 -2.23
C ALA A 167 -0.76 1.28 -2.00
N GLY A 168 -0.75 -0.05 -1.85
CA GLY A 168 0.50 -0.79 -1.73
C GLY A 168 0.29 -2.18 -1.16
N PRO A 169 1.28 -3.06 -1.21
CA PRO A 169 1.13 -4.41 -0.67
C PRO A 169 1.21 -4.45 0.87
N ILE A 170 0.36 -5.27 1.49
CA ILE A 170 0.65 -5.82 2.82
C ILE A 170 1.64 -6.95 2.64
N VAL A 171 2.78 -6.84 3.33
CA VAL A 171 3.85 -7.82 3.23
C VAL A 171 3.62 -8.98 4.20
N GLU A 172 3.12 -8.72 5.42
CA GLU A 172 2.79 -9.78 6.37
C GLU A 172 1.89 -9.27 7.50
N LEU A 173 0.70 -9.87 7.69
CA LEU A 173 0.00 -9.85 8.99
C LEU A 173 -0.01 -11.27 9.54
N ALA A 174 0.51 -11.44 10.75
CA ALA A 174 0.62 -12.70 11.45
C ALA A 174 -0.34 -12.75 12.64
N ALA A 175 -1.00 -13.90 12.83
CA ALA A 175 -1.75 -14.22 14.05
C ALA A 175 -1.41 -15.66 14.48
N ASP A 176 -1.00 -15.84 15.72
CA ASP A 176 -0.61 -17.16 16.22
C ASP A 176 -1.81 -18.06 16.48
N GLY A 177 -1.70 -19.34 16.10
CA GLY A 177 -2.39 -20.44 16.77
C GLY A 177 -3.82 -20.77 16.34
N VAL A 178 -4.35 -20.26 15.22
CA VAL A 178 -5.80 -20.37 14.97
C VAL A 178 -6.21 -20.63 13.51
N ARG A 179 -7.47 -21.05 13.33
CA ARG A 179 -8.06 -21.52 12.07
C ARG A 179 -9.47 -20.96 11.97
N PHE A 180 -9.86 -20.45 10.80
CA PHE A 180 -11.16 -19.80 10.57
C PHE A 180 -12.39 -20.71 10.66
N ASP A 181 -12.26 -21.98 11.03
CA ASP A 181 -13.38 -22.92 11.23
C ASP A 181 -13.99 -22.85 12.63
N LYS A 182 -13.41 -22.06 13.54
CA LYS A 182 -13.89 -21.84 14.91
C LYS A 182 -13.59 -20.41 15.36
N SER A 183 -14.34 -19.88 16.32
CA SER A 183 -14.01 -18.59 16.95
C SER A 183 -12.77 -18.71 17.85
N TRP A 184 -12.07 -17.59 18.06
CA TRP A 184 -10.99 -17.46 19.03
C TRP A 184 -10.85 -16.04 19.55
N GLY A 185 -10.15 -15.92 20.68
CA GLY A 185 -10.13 -14.70 21.46
C GLY A 185 -11.53 -14.43 21.98
N ASP A 186 -11.99 -15.16 23.00
CA ASP A 186 -13.21 -14.74 23.69
C ASP A 186 -12.91 -13.58 24.66
N SER A 187 -13.94 -13.14 25.38
CA SER A 187 -14.11 -11.80 25.96
C SER A 187 -13.03 -11.30 26.93
N ASP A 188 -12.05 -12.11 27.32
CA ASP A 188 -11.09 -11.76 28.37
C ASP A 188 -9.60 -11.97 28.00
N GLY A 189 -9.25 -12.30 26.74
CA GLY A 189 -7.84 -12.61 26.49
C GLY A 189 -7.29 -12.58 25.08
N GLY A 190 -8.11 -12.53 24.02
CA GLY A 190 -7.64 -12.56 22.63
C GLY A 190 -6.63 -13.70 22.37
N VAL A 191 -5.95 -13.67 21.23
CA VAL A 191 -4.73 -14.46 21.03
C VAL A 191 -3.57 -13.50 20.86
N LEU A 192 -2.58 -13.62 21.74
CA LEU A 192 -1.37 -12.80 21.74
C LEU A 192 -0.37 -13.29 20.69
N GLY A 193 0.52 -12.40 20.24
CA GLY A 193 1.59 -12.72 19.31
C GLY A 193 1.35 -12.26 17.87
N GLY A 194 0.32 -11.43 17.65
CA GLY A 194 0.07 -10.86 16.33
C GLY A 194 1.08 -9.76 15.97
N GLY A 195 1.34 -9.60 14.68
CA GLY A 195 2.17 -8.52 14.14
C GLY A 195 1.78 -8.17 12.71
N VAL A 196 1.98 -6.91 12.32
CA VAL A 196 1.65 -6.38 10.99
C VAL A 196 2.86 -5.66 10.43
N THR A 197 3.14 -5.87 9.15
CA THR A 197 4.11 -5.12 8.35
C THR A 197 3.53 -4.83 6.96
N ALA A 198 3.55 -3.56 6.56
CA ALA A 198 3.07 -3.14 5.24
C ALA A 198 3.94 -2.03 4.64
N THR A 199 3.95 -1.96 3.31
CA THR A 199 4.62 -0.90 2.54
C THR A 199 3.58 -0.17 1.70
N ILE A 200 3.56 1.15 1.81
CA ILE A 200 2.67 2.03 1.06
C ILE A 200 3.44 2.65 -0.10
N GLU A 201 2.81 2.69 -1.25
CA GLU A 201 3.29 3.18 -2.53
C GLU A 201 2.35 4.29 -3.04
N ALA A 202 2.86 5.17 -3.90
CA ALA A 202 2.00 6.15 -4.57
C ALA A 202 1.04 5.44 -5.53
N VAL A 203 -0.25 5.80 -5.60
CA VAL A 203 -1.12 5.30 -6.69
C VAL A 203 -0.66 5.94 -8.00
N PRO A 204 -0.58 5.21 -9.14
CA PRO A 204 -0.23 5.86 -10.39
C PRO A 204 -1.37 6.83 -10.72
N VAL A 205 -1.05 8.12 -10.77
CA VAL A 205 -1.96 9.09 -11.40
C VAL A 205 -2.05 8.64 -12.86
N PRO A 206 -3.24 8.26 -13.36
CA PRO A 206 -3.36 7.82 -14.74
C PRO A 206 -2.85 8.94 -15.65
N ALA A 207 -1.99 8.56 -16.61
CA ALA A 207 -1.25 9.49 -17.46
C ALA A 207 -2.16 10.33 -18.38
N ASP A 208 -3.48 10.08 -18.34
CA ASP A 208 -4.49 10.83 -19.07
C ASP A 208 -4.82 12.20 -18.43
N LEU A 209 -4.42 12.45 -17.18
CA LEU A 209 -4.63 13.74 -16.50
C LEU A 209 -3.45 14.72 -16.59
N GLU A 210 -2.24 14.25 -16.90
CA GLU A 210 -1.07 15.12 -17.12
C GLU A 210 -0.74 15.37 -18.61
N ALA A 211 -1.56 14.86 -19.53
CA ALA A 211 -1.35 15.02 -20.97
C ALA A 211 -1.75 16.40 -21.53
N VAL A 212 -1.61 17.49 -20.76
CA VAL A 212 -1.66 18.86 -21.28
C VAL A 212 -0.29 19.49 -21.08
N HIS A 213 0.57 19.32 -22.08
CA HIS A 213 1.95 19.81 -22.24
C HIS A 213 3.08 18.78 -22.10
N ALA A 214 2.97 17.64 -22.79
CA ALA A 214 4.20 17.06 -23.32
C ALA A 214 4.79 18.06 -24.35
N PRO A 215 6.03 18.56 -24.18
CA PRO A 215 6.69 19.27 -25.26
C PRO A 215 6.78 18.28 -26.42
N VAL A 216 6.11 18.59 -27.54
CA VAL A 216 6.19 17.82 -28.77
C VAL A 216 7.67 17.51 -29.00
N PRO A 217 8.11 16.24 -28.97
CA PRO A 217 9.52 15.91 -29.09
C PRO A 217 10.04 16.56 -30.36
N ALA A 218 11.11 17.36 -30.27
CA ALA A 218 11.72 18.01 -31.42
C ALA A 218 12.04 17.02 -32.55
N ALA A 219 12.16 15.72 -32.24
CA ALA A 219 12.29 14.62 -33.19
C ALA A 219 11.08 14.45 -34.13
N LEU A 220 9.85 14.70 -33.68
CA LEU A 220 8.64 14.62 -34.52
C LEU A 220 8.57 15.81 -35.49
N LEU A 221 9.02 16.99 -35.03
CA LEU A 221 9.23 18.15 -35.91
C LEU A 221 10.37 17.89 -36.92
N LEU A 222 11.48 17.30 -36.50
CA LEU A 222 12.60 16.94 -37.39
C LEU A 222 12.21 15.88 -38.42
N GLY A 223 11.40 14.90 -38.04
CA GLY A 223 10.88 13.87 -38.94
C GLY A 223 9.95 14.44 -40.02
N LEU A 224 9.06 15.36 -39.64
CA LEU A 224 8.18 16.06 -40.58
C LEU A 224 8.96 17.04 -41.50
N LEU A 225 9.98 17.72 -40.97
CA LEU A 225 10.88 18.57 -41.76
C LEU A 225 11.75 17.75 -42.74
N GLY A 226 12.20 16.56 -42.34
CA GLY A 226 12.95 15.64 -43.20
C GLY A 226 12.13 15.08 -44.37
N LEU A 227 10.85 14.77 -44.13
CA LEU A 227 9.91 14.33 -45.18
C LEU A 227 9.57 15.44 -46.19
N GLY A 228 9.50 16.71 -45.75
CA GLY A 228 9.35 17.85 -46.64
C GLY A 228 10.55 18.04 -47.60
N ALA A 229 11.77 17.85 -47.11
CA ALA A 229 12.98 18.00 -47.93
C ALA A 229 13.17 16.85 -48.95
N ALA A 230 12.76 15.62 -48.61
CA ALA A 230 12.80 14.48 -49.52
C ALA A 230 11.75 14.57 -50.64
N GLY A 231 10.56 15.11 -50.35
CA GLY A 231 9.49 15.30 -51.35
C GLY A 231 9.82 16.34 -52.43
N LEU A 232 10.63 17.36 -52.11
CA LEU A 232 10.98 18.43 -53.07
C LEU A 232 11.97 17.98 -54.15
N LYS A 233 12.81 16.96 -53.90
CA LYS A 233 13.75 16.44 -54.91
C LYS A 233 13.12 15.48 -55.92
N LEU A 234 11.94 14.92 -55.62
CA LEU A 234 11.28 13.96 -56.51
C LEU A 234 10.44 14.60 -57.62
N ARG A 235 10.12 15.91 -57.55
CA ARG A 235 9.42 16.64 -58.63
C ARG A 235 10.31 17.13 -59.76
N ARG A 236 11.64 16.93 -59.69
CA ARG A 236 12.57 17.38 -60.75
C ARG A 236 12.86 16.31 -61.81
N TYR A 237 12.25 15.13 -61.68
CA TYR A 237 12.45 13.98 -62.57
C TYR A 237 11.14 13.36 -63.06
N ALA A 238 10.03 14.09 -62.98
CA ALA A 238 8.77 13.78 -63.63
C ALA A 238 8.44 14.86 -64.66
#